data_AF-A0A0K9N7W1-F1
#
_entry.id   AF-A0A0K9N7W1-F1
#
_cell.length_a   1.000
_cell.length_b   1.000
_cell.length_c   1.000
_cell.angle_alpha   90.00
_cell.angle_beta   90.00
_cell.angle_gamma   90.00
#
_symmetry.space_group_name_H-M   'P 1'
#
loop_
_entity.id
_entity.type
_entity.pdbx_description
1 polymer ?
#
loop_
_entity_poly.entity_id
_entity_poly.type
_entity_poly.pdbx_seq_one_letter_code
_entity_poly.pdbx_strand_id
1 'polypeptide(L)'
;MGVKMNVGTVLSELDSMNRYLSDVWMKSGTLGKAFRSFEGEAGLQSAAYDNHKSYIGQVHQPVAEGIAGFCSEMMEANDAYGGCLRQYFSDGMTVDEDKWKSEHEALKAHYDQLNSTLTYIIETIRSMVSMGGRPGAV
;
A
#
# COMPACT_ATOMS: atom_id res chain seq x y z
N MET A 1 20.71 11.11 1.30
CA MET A 1 20.22 12.30 0.55
C MET A 1 18.76 12.04 0.27
N GLY A 2 17.96 12.21 1.32
CA GLY A 2 16.52 12.17 1.31
C GLY A 2 15.98 13.52 0.85
N VAL A 3 14.79 13.48 0.28
CA VAL A 3 14.11 14.66 -0.24
C VAL A 3 13.18 15.18 0.83
N LYS A 4 13.13 16.50 1.00
CA LYS A 4 12.11 17.13 1.83
C LYS A 4 10.77 17.06 1.10
N MET A 5 9.81 16.35 1.69
CA MET A 5 8.50 16.13 1.13
C MET A 5 7.50 17.14 1.71
N ASN A 6 6.85 17.93 0.85
CA ASN A 6 5.68 18.72 1.24
C ASN A 6 4.43 17.83 1.17
N VAL A 7 3.83 17.56 2.33
CA VAL A 7 2.69 16.63 2.42
C VAL A 7 1.48 17.12 1.62
N GLY A 8 1.20 18.43 1.64
CA GLY A 8 0.08 19.01 0.88
C GLY A 8 0.26 18.86 -0.64
N THR A 9 1.50 19.02 -1.13
CA THR A 9 1.82 18.77 -2.54
C THR A 9 1.62 17.29 -2.90
N VAL A 10 2.08 16.37 -2.05
CA VAL A 10 1.90 14.92 -2.31
C VAL A 10 0.43 14.54 -2.34
N LEU A 11 -0.39 15.03 -1.40
CA LEU A 11 -1.84 14.79 -1.42
C LEU A 11 -2.50 15.31 -2.70
N SER A 12 -2.10 16.50 -3.18
CA SER A 12 -2.60 17.05 -4.44
C SER A 12 -2.19 16.21 -5.65
N GLU A 13 -0.97 15.67 -5.68
CA GLU A 13 -0.51 14.79 -6.74
C GLU A 13 -1.25 13.45 -6.73
N LEU A 14 -1.50 12.86 -5.55
CA LEU A 14 -2.32 11.64 -5.42
C LEU A 14 -3.75 11.86 -5.94
N ASP A 15 -4.38 12.99 -5.60
CA ASP A 15 -5.70 13.35 -6.11
C ASP A 15 -5.69 13.53 -7.65
N SER A 16 -4.64 14.15 -8.19
CA SER A 16 -4.44 14.31 -9.63
C SER A 16 -4.29 12.96 -10.34
N MET A 17 -3.46 12.06 -9.78
CA MET A 17 -3.29 10.70 -10.26
C MET A 17 -4.62 9.93 -10.22
N ASN A 18 -5.41 10.05 -9.16
CA ASN A 18 -6.71 9.38 -9.06
C ASN A 18 -7.70 9.87 -10.12
N ARG A 19 -7.71 11.17 -10.45
CA ARG A 19 -8.51 11.68 -11.56
C ARG A 19 -8.08 11.09 -12.91
N TYR A 20 -6.78 10.99 -13.15
CA TYR A 20 -6.26 10.38 -14.36
C TYR A 20 -6.60 8.89 -14.44
N LEU A 21 -6.41 8.14 -13.35
CA LEU A 21 -6.74 6.72 -13.26
C LEU A 21 -8.25 6.48 -13.45
N SER A 22 -9.10 7.37 -12.93
CA SER A 22 -10.55 7.31 -13.12
C SER A 22 -10.95 7.47 -14.60
N ASP A 23 -10.31 8.40 -15.32
CA ASP A 23 -10.52 8.56 -16.77
C ASP A 23 -10.08 7.32 -17.56
N VAL A 24 -8.91 6.76 -17.24
CA VAL A 24 -8.43 5.52 -17.86
C VAL A 24 -9.36 4.35 -17.55
N TRP A 25 -9.83 4.23 -16.31
CA TRP A 25 -10.79 3.21 -15.88
C TRP A 25 -12.09 3.28 -16.69
N MET A 26 -12.65 4.49 -16.84
CA MET A 26 -13.87 4.73 -17.64
C MET A 26 -13.68 4.36 -19.12
N LYS A 27 -12.54 4.75 -19.71
CA LYS A 27 -12.19 4.42 -21.09
C LYS A 27 -12.04 2.92 -21.28
N SER A 28 -11.38 2.24 -20.34
CA SER A 28 -11.25 0.78 -20.37
C SER A 28 -12.58 0.06 -20.25
N GLY A 29 -13.45 0.54 -19.35
CA GLY A 29 -14.82 0.02 -19.22
C GLY A 29 -15.64 0.20 -20.50
N THR A 30 -15.46 1.31 -21.22
CA THR A 30 -16.08 1.55 -22.53
C THR A 30 -15.56 0.57 -23.57
N LEU A 31 -14.24 0.36 -23.61
CA LEU A 31 -13.59 -0.57 -24.53
C LEU A 31 -14.05 -2.02 -24.28
N GLY A 32 -14.11 -2.46 -23.03
CA GLY A 32 -14.60 -3.79 -22.66
C GLY A 32 -16.09 -4.00 -22.96
N LYS A 33 -16.92 -2.93 -22.94
CA LYS A 33 -18.30 -3.02 -23.44
C LYS A 33 -18.35 -3.19 -24.97
N ALA A 34 -17.49 -2.46 -25.70
CA ALA A 34 -17.40 -2.58 -27.15
C ALA A 34 -16.88 -3.95 -27.60
N PHE A 35 -15.97 -4.57 -26.86
CA PHE A 35 -15.52 -5.93 -27.15
C PHE A 35 -16.62 -6.97 -26.91
N ARG A 36 -17.38 -6.85 -25.82
CA ARG A 36 -18.54 -7.72 -25.56
C ARG A 36 -19.66 -7.59 -26.58
N SER A 37 -19.82 -6.46 -27.28
CA SER A 37 -20.87 -6.38 -28.32
C SER A 37 -20.62 -7.33 -29.51
N PHE A 38 -19.37 -7.72 -29.76
CA PHE A 38 -19.08 -8.75 -30.78
C PHE A 38 -19.57 -10.15 -30.38
N GLU A 39 -19.80 -10.40 -29.08
CA GLU A 39 -20.34 -11.68 -28.58
C GLU A 39 -21.79 -11.93 -29.00
N GLY A 40 -22.59 -10.86 -29.16
CA GLY A 40 -24.02 -10.94 -29.42
C GLY A 40 -24.46 -10.81 -30.89
N GLU A 41 -23.57 -10.52 -31.83
CA GLU A 41 -23.93 -10.37 -33.24
C GLU A 41 -24.21 -11.73 -33.91
N ALA A 42 -25.48 -12.00 -34.19
CA ALA A 42 -25.97 -13.23 -34.83
C ALA A 42 -26.05 -13.15 -36.37
N GLY A 43 -25.83 -11.97 -36.96
CA GLY A 43 -26.07 -11.69 -38.38
C GLY A 43 -24.90 -11.98 -39.31
N LEU A 44 -23.67 -12.11 -38.78
CA LEU A 44 -22.47 -12.40 -39.55
C LEU A 44 -21.92 -13.76 -39.11
N GLN A 45 -21.85 -14.71 -40.02
CA GLN A 45 -21.33 -16.06 -39.77
C GLN A 45 -20.36 -16.46 -40.87
N SER A 46 -19.07 -16.55 -40.50
CA SER A 46 -18.02 -17.12 -41.33
C SER A 46 -16.86 -17.54 -40.44
N ALA A 47 -16.07 -18.52 -40.87
CA ALA A 47 -14.91 -18.96 -40.10
C ALA A 47 -13.93 -17.80 -39.77
N ALA A 48 -13.78 -16.83 -40.67
CA ALA A 48 -12.96 -15.65 -40.43
C ALA A 48 -13.55 -14.74 -39.35
N TYR A 49 -14.88 -14.55 -39.38
CA TYR A 49 -15.60 -13.76 -38.38
C TYR A 49 -15.57 -14.41 -37.00
N ASP A 50 -15.82 -15.72 -36.92
CA ASP A 50 -15.79 -16.48 -35.67
C ASP A 50 -14.39 -16.50 -35.03
N ASN A 51 -13.33 -16.60 -35.85
CA ASN A 51 -11.95 -16.48 -35.38
C ASN A 51 -11.65 -15.08 -34.83
N HIS A 52 -12.11 -14.02 -35.50
CA HIS A 52 -11.89 -12.66 -35.03
C HIS A 52 -12.63 -12.38 -33.71
N LYS A 53 -13.88 -12.84 -33.62
CA LYS A 53 -14.70 -12.79 -32.41
C LYS A 53 -14.02 -13.51 -31.24
N SER A 54 -13.52 -14.73 -31.48
CA SER A 54 -12.76 -15.51 -30.50
C SER A 54 -11.49 -14.77 -30.04
N TYR A 55 -10.73 -14.20 -30.98
CA TYR A 55 -9.54 -13.41 -30.68
C TYR A 55 -9.84 -12.19 -29.80
N ILE A 56 -10.90 -11.43 -30.10
CA ILE A 56 -11.32 -10.30 -29.28
C ILE A 56 -11.64 -10.75 -27.85
N GLY A 57 -12.43 -11.81 -27.69
CA GLY A 57 -12.79 -12.34 -26.37
C GLY A 57 -11.61 -12.90 -25.57
N GLN A 58 -10.62 -13.52 -26.23
CA GLN A 58 -9.47 -14.12 -25.56
C GLN A 58 -8.33 -13.14 -25.27
N VAL A 59 -8.18 -12.08 -26.07
CA VAL A 59 -7.01 -11.19 -25.99
C VAL A 59 -7.41 -9.79 -25.57
N HIS A 60 -8.39 -9.19 -26.24
CA HIS A 60 -8.72 -7.79 -26.04
C HIS A 60 -9.61 -7.55 -24.81
N GLN A 61 -10.57 -8.44 -24.56
CA GLN A 61 -11.44 -8.35 -23.39
C GLN A 61 -10.67 -8.43 -22.06
N PRO A 62 -9.75 -9.40 -21.84
CA PRO A 62 -9.01 -9.49 -20.59
C PRO A 62 -8.05 -8.32 -20.38
N VAL A 63 -7.51 -7.74 -21.46
CA VAL A 63 -6.66 -6.54 -21.37
C VAL A 63 -7.47 -5.34 -20.88
N ALA A 64 -8.67 -5.11 -21.41
CA ALA A 64 -9.54 -4.03 -20.95
C ALA A 64 -9.94 -4.22 -19.47
N GLU A 65 -10.25 -5.45 -19.06
CA GLU A 65 -10.56 -5.77 -17.67
C GLU A 65 -9.34 -5.61 -16.75
N GLY A 66 -8.15 -6.03 -17.20
CA GLY A 66 -6.90 -5.87 -16.47
C GLY A 66 -6.52 -4.41 -16.26
N ILE A 67 -6.69 -3.55 -17.26
CA ILE A 67 -6.47 -2.10 -17.11
C ILE A 67 -7.45 -1.51 -16.08
N ALA A 68 -8.72 -1.91 -16.13
CA ALA A 68 -9.71 -1.43 -15.16
C ALA A 68 -9.36 -1.90 -13.73
N GLY A 69 -8.95 -3.16 -13.56
CA GLY A 69 -8.48 -3.69 -12.29
C GLY A 69 -7.29 -2.91 -11.74
N PHE A 70 -6.26 -2.73 -12.56
CA PHE A 70 -5.08 -1.94 -12.21
C PHE A 70 -5.43 -0.51 -11.77
N CYS A 71 -6.29 0.18 -12.50
CA CYS A 71 -6.72 1.52 -12.12
C CYS A 71 -7.43 1.54 -10.76
N SER A 72 -8.29 0.55 -10.49
CA SER A 72 -9.00 0.44 -9.21
C SER A 72 -8.02 0.24 -8.05
N GLU A 73 -7.11 -0.73 -8.17
CA GLU A 73 -6.13 -1.04 -7.13
C GLU A 73 -5.20 0.15 -6.85
N MET A 74 -4.77 0.86 -7.90
CA MET A 74 -3.92 2.04 -7.74
C MET A 74 -4.65 3.21 -7.08
N MET A 75 -5.93 3.43 -7.38
CA MET A 75 -6.73 4.46 -6.71
C MET A 75 -6.91 4.15 -5.22
N GLU A 76 -7.21 2.89 -4.88
CA GLU A 76 -7.31 2.44 -3.48
C GLU A 76 -5.97 2.60 -2.73
N ALA A 77 -4.85 2.25 -3.36
CA ALA A 77 -3.53 2.43 -2.79
C ALA A 77 -3.20 3.91 -2.54
N ASN A 78 -3.54 4.79 -3.49
CA ASN A 78 -3.35 6.23 -3.35
C ASN A 78 -4.23 6.81 -2.23
N ASP A 79 -5.49 6.38 -2.12
CA ASP A 79 -6.40 6.82 -1.07
C ASP A 79 -5.92 6.36 0.32
N ALA A 80 -5.46 5.11 0.44
CA ALA A 80 -4.90 4.57 1.67
C ALA A 80 -3.64 5.33 2.09
N TYR A 81 -2.71 5.57 1.16
CA TYR A 81 -1.49 6.32 1.43
C TYR A 81 -1.80 7.78 1.81
N GLY A 82 -2.70 8.44 1.08
CA GLY A 82 -3.16 9.79 1.41
C GLY A 82 -3.87 9.86 2.77
N GLY A 83 -4.64 8.83 3.13
CA GLY A 83 -5.24 8.69 4.46
C GLY A 83 -4.20 8.64 5.58
N CYS A 84 -3.15 7.83 5.42
CA CYS A 84 -2.03 7.78 6.36
C CYS A 84 -1.37 9.16 6.52
N LEU A 85 -1.10 9.86 5.41
CA LEU A 85 -0.48 11.18 5.47
C LEU A 85 -1.34 12.19 6.22
N ARG A 86 -2.65 12.23 5.96
CA ARG A 86 -3.59 13.13 6.66
C ARG A 86 -3.74 12.81 8.15
N GLN A 87 -3.58 11.55 8.55
CA GLN A 87 -3.67 11.14 9.95
C GLN A 87 -2.47 11.64 10.78
N TYR A 88 -1.27 11.63 10.20
CA TYR A 88 -0.03 11.93 10.92
C TYR A 88 0.49 13.35 10.70
N PHE A 89 0.04 14.03 9.65
CA PHE A 89 0.59 15.33 9.26
C PHE A 89 -0.52 16.34 8.95
N SER A 90 -0.25 17.60 9.28
CA SER A 90 -1.11 18.72 8.89
C SER A 90 -0.71 19.28 7.53
N ASP A 91 -1.64 19.95 6.86
CA ASP A 91 -1.37 20.62 5.58
C ASP A 91 -0.20 21.60 5.67
N GLY A 92 0.66 21.58 4.66
CA GLY A 92 1.86 22.42 4.60
C GLY A 92 3.03 21.93 5.45
N MET A 93 2.88 20.83 6.20
CA MET A 93 4.04 20.19 6.84
C MET A 93 5.04 19.70 5.80
N THR A 94 6.32 19.88 6.14
CA THR A 94 7.43 19.29 5.41
C THR A 94 8.05 18.19 6.25
N VAL A 95 8.18 17.00 5.69
CA VAL A 95 8.86 15.86 6.31
C VAL A 95 10.23 15.71 5.69
N ASP A 96 11.25 15.64 6.56
CA ASP A 96 12.62 15.30 6.18
C ASP A 96 12.81 13.81 6.48
N GLU A 97 12.71 12.97 5.45
CA GLU A 97 12.72 11.52 5.61
C GLU A 97 14.04 11.00 6.20
N ASP A 98 15.18 11.56 5.79
CA ASP A 98 16.49 11.17 6.30
C ASP A 98 16.58 11.50 7.79
N LYS A 99 16.13 12.70 8.16
CA LYS A 99 16.09 13.10 9.57
C LYS A 99 15.16 12.21 10.36
N TRP A 100 13.93 11.98 9.89
CA TRP A 100 12.96 11.16 10.60
C TRP A 100 13.45 9.71 10.77
N LYS A 101 14.07 9.14 9.74
CA LYS A 101 14.70 7.82 9.81
C LYS A 101 15.82 7.79 10.85
N SER A 102 16.69 8.80 10.87
CA SER A 102 17.76 8.88 11.86
C SER A 102 17.23 9.01 13.30
N GLU A 103 16.17 9.80 13.50
CA GLU A 103 15.52 9.96 14.80
C GLU A 103 14.83 8.66 15.24
N HIS A 104 14.22 7.93 14.30
CA HIS A 104 13.63 6.62 14.57
C HIS A 104 14.68 5.59 14.98
N GLU A 105 15.80 5.51 14.26
CA GLU A 105 16.90 4.60 14.58
C GLU A 105 17.52 4.92 15.95
N ALA A 106 17.70 6.20 16.27
CA ALA A 106 18.18 6.64 17.58
C ALA A 106 17.20 6.27 18.70
N LEU A 107 15.90 6.52 18.49
CA LEU A 107 14.86 6.17 19.45
C LEU A 107 14.80 4.66 19.70
N LYS A 108 14.92 3.85 18.65
CA LYS A 108 14.97 2.39 18.75
C LYS A 108 16.18 1.93 19.57
N ALA A 109 17.36 2.49 19.33
CA ALA A 109 18.55 2.16 20.11
C ALA A 109 18.36 2.48 21.60
N HIS A 110 17.75 3.62 21.93
CA HIS A 110 17.41 3.97 23.31
C HIS A 110 16.40 3.01 23.94
N TYR A 111 15.37 2.61 23.18
CA TYR A 111 14.39 1.62 23.62
C TYR A 111 15.05 0.28 23.94
N ASP A 112 15.90 -0.22 23.04
CA ASP A 112 16.59 -1.50 23.20
C ASP A 112 17.51 -1.48 24.44
N GLN A 113 18.21 -0.36 24.67
CA GLN A 113 19.06 -0.18 25.84
C GLN A 113 18.24 -0.15 27.14
N LEU A 114 17.11 0.56 27.16
CA LEU A 114 16.22 0.60 28.32
C LEU A 114 15.65 -0.79 28.62
N ASN A 115 15.20 -1.52 27.59
CA ASN A 115 14.65 -2.85 27.73
C ASN A 115 15.67 -3.86 28.27
N SER A 116 16.93 -3.79 27.79
CA SER A 116 18.04 -4.58 28.32
C SER A 116 18.31 -4.27 29.80
N THR A 117 18.33 -2.98 30.16
CA THR A 117 18.54 -2.54 31.55
C THR A 117 17.42 -3.04 32.48
N LEU A 118 16.17 -2.95 32.03
CA LEU A 118 15.02 -3.46 32.78
C LEU A 118 15.10 -4.98 32.98
N THR A 119 15.49 -5.71 31.94
CA THR A 119 15.67 -7.16 32.03
C THR A 119 16.76 -7.52 33.05
N TYR A 120 17.89 -6.82 33.01
CA TYR A 120 18.96 -7.01 33.99
C TYR A 120 18.51 -6.75 35.44
N ILE A 121 17.75 -5.68 35.68
CA ILE A 121 17.20 -5.38 37.01
C ILE A 121 16.26 -6.50 37.47
N ILE A 122 15.37 -6.97 36.60
CA ILE A 122 14.42 -8.05 36.91
C ILE A 122 15.17 -9.35 37.26
N GLU A 123 16.19 -9.72 36.49
CA GLU A 123 17.00 -10.90 36.75
C GLU A 123 17.77 -10.79 38.07
N THR A 124 18.32 -9.62 38.36
CA THR A 124 19.03 -9.34 39.61
C THR A 124 18.10 -9.51 40.80
N ILE A 125 16.89 -8.91 40.77
CA ILE A 125 15.89 -9.06 41.82
C ILE A 125 15.49 -10.54 41.98
N ARG A 126 15.25 -11.25 40.87
CA ARG A 126 14.89 -12.67 40.90
C ARG A 126 15.99 -13.51 41.55
N SER A 127 17.26 -13.25 41.24
CA SER A 127 18.41 -13.92 41.86
C SER A 127 18.46 -13.66 43.38
N MET A 128 18.29 -12.41 43.80
CA MET A 128 18.27 -12.04 45.23
C MET A 128 17.14 -12.75 45.99
N VAL A 129 15.93 -12.81 45.42
CA VAL A 129 14.79 -13.52 46.02
C VAL A 129 15.05 -15.04 46.07
N SER A 130 15.69 -15.59 45.05
CA SER A 130 16.06 -17.02 45.00
C SER A 130 17.09 -17.39 46.08
N MET A 131 18.04 -16.49 46.40
CA MET A 131 19.02 -16.69 47.46
C MET A 131 18.47 -16.47 48.87
N GLY A 132 17.39 -15.70 49.03
CA GLY A 132 16.71 -15.48 50.33
C GLY A 132 15.84 -16.65 50.80
N GLY A 133 15.64 -17.67 49.96
CA GLY A 133 14.75 -18.82 50.21
C GLY A 133 15.44 -20.07 50.77
N ARG A 134 16.32 -19.97 51.77
CA ARG A 134 16.65 -21.07 52.70
C ARG A 134 17.56 -20.62 53.86
N PRO A 135 17.01 -20.32 55.04
CA PRO A 135 17.66 -20.65 56.29
C PRO A 135 17.46 -22.14 56.54
N GLY A 136 18.51 -22.83 56.98
CA GLY A 136 18.52 -24.27 57.19
C GLY A 136 17.36 -24.77 58.07
N ALA A 137 16.81 -25.91 57.67
CA ALA A 137 16.21 -26.87 58.60
C ALA A 137 17.15 -28.09 58.59
N VAL A 138 18.01 -28.14 59.60
CA VAL A 138 18.50 -29.38 60.20
C VAL A 138 17.40 -29.88 61.12
#